data_AF-A0AAN7GY53-F1
#
_entry.id   AF-A0AAN7GY53-F1
#
_cell.length_a   1.000
_cell.length_b   1.000
_cell.length_c   1.000
_cell.angle_alpha   90.00
_cell.angle_beta   90.00
_cell.angle_gamma   90.00
#
_symmetry.space_group_name_H-M   'P 1'
#
loop_
_entity.id
_entity.type
_entity.pdbx_description
1 polymer ?
#
loop_
_entity_poly.entity_id
_entity_poly.type
_entity_poly.pdbx_seq_one_letter_code
_entity_poly.pdbx_strand_id
1 'polypeptide(L)'
;MKPFGLSSRRSISSRGAVSIETADLADEESSDNASRETVEQLLVNRDDVARFMKMERRSLGKDGYGGGSVLQKRWFPYLDKFECEGGSYLSSGEVLEAIEPHIMDLRKERFRNVVSNRSYSVCLVVEGLSDFGNVSAAFRSADALGLQSVHVVSWDSSKRYKDNRHVSMGAEKWLDIELWNSTRECFDILKSRGYRVATTHLGKDAVSIYDMDWSLPTAIVVGNENRGISDEALELSDLHCSIPMNGMVDSFNVSVAAGILMHHAVCDRIARLGRHGDLTKEESQILLAEFFLRHSGSAISIAHEYARRRRTLLQPKL
;
A
#
# COMPACT_ATOMS: atom_id res chain seq x y z
N MET A 1 -66.59 13.23 -8.37
CA MET A 1 -65.72 13.04 -7.19
C MET A 1 -64.28 13.35 -7.61
N LYS A 2 -63.56 14.10 -6.78
CA LYS A 2 -62.30 14.82 -7.04
C LYS A 2 -61.11 13.89 -7.41
N PRO A 3 -60.17 14.34 -8.27
CA PRO A 3 -58.83 13.76 -8.34
C PRO A 3 -57.98 14.25 -7.15
N PHE A 4 -57.20 13.35 -6.57
CA PHE A 4 -56.24 13.62 -5.49
C PHE A 4 -55.00 14.34 -6.04
N GLY A 5 -54.51 15.30 -5.27
CA GLY A 5 -53.59 16.33 -5.71
C GLY A 5 -52.13 15.90 -5.89
N LEU A 6 -51.50 16.55 -6.87
CA LEU A 6 -50.06 16.71 -6.97
C LEU A 6 -49.62 17.76 -5.95
N SER A 7 -48.81 17.35 -4.98
CA SER A 7 -48.02 18.25 -4.14
C SER A 7 -46.53 17.99 -4.36
N SER A 8 -45.82 19.10 -4.50
CA SER A 8 -44.45 19.26 -4.96
C SER A 8 -43.39 18.45 -4.21
N ARG A 9 -42.45 17.86 -4.95
CA ARG A 9 -41.05 17.74 -4.48
C ARG A 9 -40.18 18.69 -5.31
N ARG A 10 -39.58 19.63 -4.60
CA ARG A 10 -38.67 20.65 -5.10
C ARG A 10 -37.43 19.99 -5.71
N SER A 11 -37.06 20.45 -6.89
CA SER A 11 -35.75 20.23 -7.50
C SER A 11 -34.66 20.78 -6.58
N ILE A 12 -33.79 19.91 -6.09
CA ILE A 12 -32.53 20.34 -5.47
C ILE A 12 -31.57 20.61 -6.63
N SER A 13 -31.29 21.89 -6.82
CA SER A 13 -30.24 22.44 -7.67
C SER A 13 -28.90 21.77 -7.35
N SER A 14 -28.32 21.12 -8.35
CA SER A 14 -26.93 20.67 -8.38
C SER A 14 -26.01 21.89 -8.33
N ARG A 15 -25.46 22.18 -7.16
CA ARG A 15 -24.37 23.16 -7.02
C ARG A 15 -23.02 22.45 -7.16
N GLY A 16 -22.29 22.83 -8.20
CA GLY A 16 -20.83 22.87 -8.22
C GLY A 16 -20.12 21.55 -8.45
N ALA A 17 -20.09 21.08 -9.70
CA ALA A 17 -18.93 20.34 -10.18
C ALA A 17 -17.74 21.32 -10.11
N VAL A 18 -16.81 21.08 -9.19
CA VAL A 18 -15.52 21.77 -9.19
C VAL A 18 -14.72 21.14 -10.30
N SER A 19 -14.56 21.87 -11.40
CA SER A 19 -13.59 21.57 -12.45
C SER A 19 -12.22 21.57 -11.80
N ILE A 20 -11.61 20.39 -11.67
CA ILE A 20 -10.18 20.30 -11.41
C ILE A 20 -9.52 20.69 -12.72
N GLU A 21 -9.08 21.96 -12.80
CA GLU A 21 -8.15 22.38 -13.83
C GLU A 21 -6.91 21.48 -13.72
N THR A 22 -6.67 20.70 -14.78
CA THR A 22 -5.43 19.96 -14.97
C THR A 22 -4.31 20.98 -15.14
N ALA A 23 -3.75 21.43 -14.02
CA ALA A 23 -2.50 22.18 -14.02
C ALA A 23 -1.40 21.27 -14.59
N ASP A 24 -0.70 21.80 -15.57
CA ASP A 24 0.32 21.14 -16.38
C ASP A 24 1.26 20.26 -15.56
N LEU A 25 1.23 18.96 -15.90
CA LEU A 25 2.18 17.95 -15.46
C LEU A 25 3.50 18.15 -16.22
N ALA A 26 4.25 19.18 -15.84
CA ALA A 26 5.68 19.23 -16.08
C ALA A 26 6.36 18.98 -14.73
N ASP A 27 6.64 17.70 -14.45
CA ASP A 27 7.61 17.35 -13.41
C ASP A 27 8.93 18.01 -13.81
N GLU A 28 9.36 19.05 -13.08
CA GLU A 28 10.76 19.45 -13.10
C GLU A 28 11.56 18.27 -12.54
N GLU A 29 12.11 17.46 -13.44
CA GLU A 29 13.08 16.42 -13.14
C GLU A 29 14.25 17.07 -12.39
N SER A 30 14.25 16.96 -11.07
CA SER A 30 15.49 17.06 -10.30
C SER A 30 16.44 16.02 -10.88
N SER A 31 17.60 16.46 -11.36
CA SER A 31 18.63 15.67 -12.04
C SER A 31 19.36 14.69 -11.11
N ASP A 32 18.65 14.02 -10.20
CA ASP A 32 19.15 12.90 -9.44
C ASP A 32 18.91 11.64 -10.27
N ASN A 33 19.93 11.30 -11.06
CA ASN A 33 20.06 10.05 -11.80
C ASN A 33 20.30 8.86 -10.83
N ALA A 34 19.53 8.78 -9.74
CA ALA A 34 19.40 7.59 -8.95
C ALA A 34 18.69 6.56 -9.84
N SER A 35 19.43 5.52 -10.22
CA SER A 35 19.01 4.40 -11.05
C SER A 35 17.51 4.13 -10.95
N ARG A 36 16.77 4.32 -12.05
CA ARG A 36 15.38 3.88 -12.18
C ARG A 36 15.37 2.35 -12.07
N GLU A 37 15.33 1.84 -10.84
CA GLU A 37 15.22 0.41 -10.58
C GLU A 37 13.84 -0.05 -11.05
N THR A 38 13.81 -1.02 -11.96
CA THR A 38 12.53 -1.51 -12.50
C THR A 38 11.84 -2.37 -11.44
N VAL A 39 10.50 -2.42 -11.44
CA VAL A 39 9.77 -3.39 -10.60
C VAL A 39 10.30 -4.82 -10.78
N GLU A 40 10.76 -5.18 -11.98
CA GLU A 40 11.46 -6.44 -12.21
C GLU A 40 12.66 -6.61 -11.26
N GLN A 41 13.58 -5.64 -11.21
CA GLN A 41 14.76 -5.67 -10.32
C GLN A 41 14.38 -5.77 -8.84
N LEU A 42 13.33 -5.07 -8.41
CA LEU A 42 12.88 -5.08 -7.01
C LEU A 42 12.31 -6.42 -6.60
N LEU A 43 11.49 -7.02 -7.45
CA LEU A 43 10.83 -8.27 -7.12
C LEU A 43 11.82 -9.46 -7.16
N VAL A 44 13.08 -9.26 -7.61
CA VAL A 44 14.11 -10.30 -7.64
C VAL A 44 14.73 -10.59 -6.29
N ASN A 45 14.95 -9.58 -5.46
CA ASN A 45 15.76 -9.71 -4.26
C ASN A 45 15.06 -9.07 -3.06
N ARG A 46 14.86 -9.87 -2.00
CA ARG A 46 14.27 -9.39 -0.74
C ARG A 46 15.06 -8.24 -0.14
N ASP A 47 16.38 -8.26 -0.28
CA ASP A 47 17.26 -7.21 0.27
C ASP A 47 17.10 -5.88 -0.48
N ASP A 48 16.84 -5.93 -1.79
CA ASP A 48 16.65 -4.72 -2.60
C ASP A 48 15.28 -4.07 -2.33
N VAL A 49 14.25 -4.88 -2.06
CA VAL A 49 12.96 -4.35 -1.56
C VAL A 49 13.12 -3.69 -0.20
N ALA A 50 13.80 -4.35 0.74
CA ALA A 50 14.00 -3.84 2.09
C ALA A 50 14.71 -2.47 2.10
N ARG A 51 15.57 -2.19 1.11
CA ARG A 51 16.23 -0.88 0.97
C ARG A 51 15.27 0.27 0.72
N PHE A 52 14.03 0.05 0.25
CA PHE A 52 13.05 1.15 0.14
C PHE A 52 12.49 1.58 1.48
N MET A 53 12.43 0.67 2.45
CA MET A 53 11.88 0.93 3.76
C MET A 53 12.99 1.51 4.64
N LYS A 54 12.90 2.82 4.94
CA LYS A 54 13.99 3.56 5.59
C LYS A 54 13.85 3.57 7.10
N MET A 55 12.63 3.78 7.58
CA MET A 55 12.26 3.63 8.98
C MET A 55 12.31 2.14 9.38
N GLU A 56 12.76 1.87 10.60
CA GLU A 56 12.87 0.53 11.16
C GLU A 56 11.50 -0.17 11.19
N ARG A 57 11.48 -1.45 10.82
CA ARG A 57 10.25 -2.26 10.81
C ARG A 57 10.26 -3.28 11.93
N ARG A 58 9.06 -3.63 12.42
CA ARG A 58 8.87 -4.72 13.39
C ARG A 58 9.38 -6.03 12.81
N SER A 59 10.10 -6.80 13.62
CA SER A 59 10.64 -8.10 13.19
C SER A 59 9.53 -9.14 13.06
N LEU A 60 9.55 -9.89 11.96
CA LEU A 60 8.72 -11.07 11.71
C LEU A 60 9.11 -12.18 12.71
N GLY A 61 8.53 -12.17 13.92
CA GLY A 61 8.54 -13.35 14.81
C GLY A 61 9.04 -13.15 16.26
N LYS A 62 9.54 -11.98 16.66
CA LYS A 62 9.97 -11.75 18.06
C LYS A 62 9.05 -10.87 18.89
N ASP A 63 8.31 -9.97 18.24
CA ASP A 63 7.31 -9.16 18.91
C ASP A 63 6.01 -9.94 18.94
N GLY A 64 5.95 -10.94 19.84
CA GLY A 64 4.72 -11.68 20.09
C GLY A 64 3.56 -10.71 20.24
N TYR A 65 2.47 -10.96 19.51
CA TYR A 65 1.15 -10.40 19.83
C TYR A 65 0.81 -10.91 21.23
N GLY A 66 1.29 -10.20 22.25
CA GLY A 66 1.07 -10.51 23.66
C GLY A 66 -0.43 -10.50 23.92
N GLY A 67 -0.92 -11.63 24.44
CA GLY A 67 -2.32 -11.83 24.81
C GLY A 67 -2.81 -10.70 25.70
N GLY A 68 -3.64 -9.84 25.14
CA GLY A 68 -4.26 -8.71 25.84
C GLY A 68 -5.39 -8.15 25.00
N SER A 69 -6.63 -8.52 25.36
CA SER A 69 -7.92 -8.04 24.85
C SER A 69 -8.12 -8.07 23.32
N VAL A 70 -9.09 -8.88 22.88
CA VAL A 70 -9.47 -9.20 21.49
C VAL A 70 -10.15 -8.03 20.73
N LEU A 71 -9.92 -6.79 21.15
CA LEU A 71 -10.40 -5.59 20.46
C LEU A 71 -9.27 -4.97 19.63
N GLN A 72 -9.30 -5.23 18.32
CA GLN A 72 -8.80 -4.34 17.25
C GLN A 72 -7.37 -3.79 17.41
N LYS A 73 -6.33 -4.63 17.29
CA LYS A 73 -4.99 -4.12 16.93
C LYS A 73 -4.75 -4.27 15.43
N ARG A 74 -5.10 -3.21 14.69
CA ARG A 74 -4.73 -3.02 13.29
C ARG A 74 -3.21 -3.04 13.14
N TRP A 75 -2.71 -3.73 12.12
CA TRP A 75 -1.28 -3.85 11.84
C TRP A 75 -0.69 -2.54 11.30
N PHE A 76 0.44 -2.13 11.85
CA PHE A 76 1.30 -1.06 11.33
C PHE A 76 2.77 -1.49 11.47
N PRO A 77 3.55 -1.53 10.37
CA PRO A 77 4.84 -2.21 10.37
C PRO A 77 6.00 -1.40 10.94
N TYR A 78 5.89 -0.07 10.97
CA TYR A 78 7.02 0.80 11.33
C TYR A 78 7.14 1.03 12.83
N LEU A 79 8.39 1.15 13.27
CA LEU A 79 8.77 1.72 14.55
C LEU A 79 9.08 3.21 14.36
N ASP A 80 8.93 4.00 15.41
CA ASP A 80 9.31 5.42 15.40
C ASP A 80 10.83 5.59 15.54
N LYS A 81 11.57 5.00 14.58
CA LYS A 81 13.02 4.84 14.67
C LYS A 81 13.63 4.77 13.28
N PHE A 82 14.60 5.63 13.00
CA PHE A 82 15.44 5.63 11.82
C PHE A 82 16.89 5.39 12.24
N GLU A 83 17.52 4.33 11.74
CA GLU A 83 18.93 4.04 12.00
C GLU A 83 19.85 4.96 11.20
N CYS A 84 20.70 5.69 11.93
CA CYS A 84 21.72 6.55 11.35
C CYS A 84 23.11 5.93 11.46
N GLU A 85 24.02 6.38 10.59
CA GLU A 85 25.43 5.98 10.64
C GLU A 85 26.02 6.15 12.05
N GLY A 86 26.78 5.14 12.49
CA GLY A 86 27.39 5.14 13.83
C GLY A 86 26.44 4.76 14.98
N GLY A 87 25.35 4.05 14.68
CA GLY A 87 24.44 3.42 15.66
C GLY A 87 23.57 4.40 16.45
N SER A 88 23.42 5.63 15.96
CA SER A 88 22.45 6.60 16.49
C SER A 88 21.09 6.43 15.84
N TYR A 89 20.04 6.93 16.49
CA TYR A 89 18.68 6.83 15.99
C TYR A 89 18.00 8.19 15.98
N LEU A 90 17.14 8.42 14.98
CA LEU A 90 16.21 9.54 14.93
C LEU A 90 14.77 9.03 15.02
N SER A 91 13.92 9.74 15.76
CA SER A 91 12.47 9.59 15.69
C SER A 91 11.91 10.20 14.40
N SER A 92 10.67 9.86 14.02
CA SER A 92 9.98 10.45 12.87
C SER A 92 9.89 11.97 12.96
N GLY A 93 9.68 12.53 14.16
CA GLY A 93 9.66 13.98 14.37
C GLY A 93 11.00 14.63 14.04
N GLU A 94 12.11 14.01 14.46
CA GLU A 94 13.47 14.52 14.19
C GLU A 94 13.86 14.36 12.72
N VAL A 95 13.42 13.27 12.09
CA VAL A 95 13.59 13.07 10.64
C VAL A 95 12.86 14.17 9.87
N LEU A 96 11.61 14.46 10.24
CA LEU A 96 10.84 15.54 9.60
C LEU A 96 11.49 16.90 9.84
N GLU A 97 11.91 17.21 11.07
CA GLU A 97 12.61 18.45 11.41
C GLU A 97 13.88 18.65 10.57
N ALA A 98 14.65 17.57 10.35
CA ALA A 98 15.86 17.61 9.56
C ALA A 98 15.61 17.85 8.06
N ILE A 99 14.63 17.14 7.49
CA ILE A 99 14.44 17.06 6.03
C ILE A 99 13.46 18.13 5.53
N GLU A 100 12.44 18.48 6.30
CA GLU A 100 11.35 19.37 5.88
C GLU A 100 11.80 20.74 5.32
N PRO A 101 12.83 21.41 5.87
CA PRO A 101 13.33 22.68 5.32
C PRO A 101 13.91 22.56 3.90
N HIS A 102 14.26 21.34 3.49
CA HIS A 102 14.92 21.05 2.22
C HIS A 102 13.95 20.53 1.15
N ILE A 103 12.65 20.45 1.45
CA ILE A 103 11.60 20.01 0.53
C ILE A 103 10.65 21.18 0.22
N MET A 104 10.32 21.35 -1.06
CA MET A 104 9.35 22.35 -1.54
C MET A 104 7.97 22.19 -0.87
N ASP A 105 7.32 23.31 -0.55
CA ASP A 105 6.02 23.33 0.15
C ASP A 105 4.94 22.50 -0.55
N LEU A 106 4.79 22.66 -1.86
CA LEU A 106 3.82 21.89 -2.66
C LEU A 106 4.05 20.37 -2.54
N ARG A 107 5.31 19.93 -2.48
CA ARG A 107 5.67 18.52 -2.33
C ARG A 107 5.33 18.00 -0.92
N LYS A 108 5.60 18.81 0.10
CA LYS A 108 5.25 18.48 1.50
C LYS A 108 3.75 18.31 1.68
N GLU A 109 2.95 19.22 1.11
CA GLU A 109 1.50 19.14 1.14
C GLU A 109 0.99 17.88 0.42
N ARG A 110 1.54 17.57 -0.75
CA ARG A 110 1.22 16.33 -1.47
C ARG A 110 1.50 15.09 -0.63
N PHE A 111 2.64 15.00 0.05
CA PHE A 111 2.95 13.87 0.92
C PHE A 111 1.97 13.76 2.08
N ARG A 112 1.65 14.87 2.76
CA ARG A 112 0.66 14.88 3.85
C ARG A 112 -0.72 14.40 3.37
N ASN A 113 -1.17 14.86 2.21
CA ASN A 113 -2.46 14.46 1.64
C ASN A 113 -2.47 12.98 1.22
N VAL A 114 -1.37 12.46 0.68
CA VAL A 114 -1.28 11.03 0.34
C VAL A 114 -1.30 10.19 1.61
N VAL A 115 -0.47 10.52 2.60
CA VAL A 115 -0.36 9.78 3.87
C VAL A 115 -1.69 9.76 4.64
N SER A 116 -2.44 10.86 4.65
CA SER A 116 -3.75 10.90 5.33
C SER A 116 -4.80 9.96 4.72
N ASN A 117 -4.60 9.55 3.46
CA ASN A 117 -5.47 8.63 2.75
C ASN A 117 -4.91 7.18 2.70
N ARG A 118 -3.76 6.92 3.33
CA ARG A 118 -3.19 5.56 3.36
C ARG A 118 -3.93 4.65 4.31
N SER A 119 -4.08 3.40 3.87
CA SER A 119 -4.63 2.33 4.68
C SER A 119 -3.71 1.12 4.73
N TYR A 120 -3.60 0.56 5.93
CA TYR A 120 -3.08 -0.79 6.14
C TYR A 120 -4.19 -1.81 6.38
N SER A 121 -5.46 -1.43 6.56
CA SER A 121 -6.50 -2.45 6.78
C SER A 121 -6.83 -3.24 5.52
N VAL A 122 -6.51 -2.74 4.32
CA VAL A 122 -6.65 -3.50 3.08
C VAL A 122 -5.30 -3.61 2.41
N CYS A 123 -4.89 -4.83 2.04
CA CYS A 123 -3.67 -5.08 1.30
C CYS A 123 -3.93 -5.97 0.09
N LEU A 124 -3.06 -5.84 -0.91
CA LEU A 124 -3.08 -6.67 -2.12
C LEU A 124 -2.04 -7.77 -2.00
N VAL A 125 -2.41 -9.00 -2.38
CA VAL A 125 -1.51 -10.13 -2.55
C VAL A 125 -1.63 -10.59 -4.00
N VAL A 126 -0.50 -10.66 -4.70
CA VAL A 126 -0.41 -11.25 -6.03
C VAL A 126 0.24 -12.62 -5.90
N GLU A 127 -0.54 -13.67 -6.12
CA GLU A 127 -0.07 -15.06 -6.06
C GLU A 127 0.33 -15.56 -7.45
N GLY A 128 1.51 -16.17 -7.54
CA GLY A 128 1.92 -16.88 -8.75
C GLY A 128 2.27 -15.90 -9.86
N LEU A 129 3.24 -15.04 -9.59
CA LEU A 129 3.69 -14.02 -10.53
C LEU A 129 4.14 -14.63 -11.88
N SER A 130 3.47 -14.27 -12.98
CA SER A 130 3.95 -14.54 -14.35
C SER A 130 4.27 -13.28 -15.16
N ASP A 131 3.53 -12.19 -14.99
CA ASP A 131 3.71 -10.97 -15.78
C ASP A 131 3.95 -9.74 -14.90
N PHE A 132 5.14 -9.13 -15.02
CA PHE A 132 5.50 -7.88 -14.34
C PHE A 132 4.63 -6.71 -14.72
N GLY A 133 4.13 -6.70 -15.96
CA GLY A 133 3.27 -5.62 -16.41
C GLY A 133 2.00 -5.56 -15.58
N ASN A 134 1.38 -6.72 -15.33
CA ASN A 134 0.18 -6.79 -14.51
C ASN A 134 0.45 -6.47 -13.04
N VAL A 135 1.55 -6.98 -12.47
CA VAL A 135 1.93 -6.67 -11.07
C VAL A 135 2.15 -5.17 -10.89
N SER A 136 2.87 -4.58 -11.83
CA SER A 136 3.20 -3.17 -11.82
C SER A 136 1.95 -2.28 -12.00
N ALA A 137 1.04 -2.66 -12.90
CA ALA A 137 -0.26 -1.99 -13.05
C ALA A 137 -1.13 -2.14 -11.79
N ALA A 138 -1.08 -3.29 -11.13
CA ALA A 138 -1.77 -3.51 -9.86
C ALA A 138 -1.16 -2.67 -8.73
N PHE A 139 0.17 -2.52 -8.66
CA PHE A 139 0.86 -1.65 -7.70
C PHE A 139 0.51 -0.19 -7.93
N ARG A 140 0.48 0.28 -9.18
CA ARG A 140 0.01 1.63 -9.51
C ARG A 140 -1.42 1.85 -9.04
N SER A 141 -2.28 0.85 -9.19
CA SER A 141 -3.67 0.92 -8.70
C SER A 141 -3.72 0.95 -7.18
N ALA A 142 -2.93 0.12 -6.49
CA ALA A 142 -2.83 0.11 -5.03
C ALA A 142 -2.36 1.48 -4.49
N ASP A 143 -1.35 2.07 -5.13
CA ASP A 143 -0.83 3.39 -4.79
C ASP A 143 -1.90 4.49 -4.95
N ALA A 144 -2.54 4.54 -6.12
CA ALA A 144 -3.58 5.52 -6.44
C ALA A 144 -4.81 5.41 -5.53
N LEU A 145 -5.12 4.21 -5.04
CA LEU A 145 -6.24 3.92 -4.16
C LEU A 145 -5.89 4.02 -2.67
N GLY A 146 -4.65 4.40 -2.34
CA GLY A 146 -4.22 4.60 -0.96
C GLY A 146 -4.03 3.31 -0.16
N LEU A 147 -3.83 2.16 -0.80
CA LEU A 147 -3.33 0.98 -0.10
C LEU A 147 -1.82 1.18 0.12
N GLN A 148 -1.33 0.83 1.31
CA GLN A 148 0.09 0.98 1.62
C GLN A 148 0.87 -0.34 1.50
N SER A 149 0.24 -1.48 1.79
CA SER A 149 0.92 -2.79 1.81
C SER A 149 0.55 -3.64 0.60
N VAL A 150 1.56 -4.17 -0.10
CA VAL A 150 1.42 -5.10 -1.22
C VAL A 150 2.35 -6.31 -1.06
N HIS A 151 1.86 -7.48 -1.41
CA HIS A 151 2.54 -8.76 -1.20
C HIS A 151 2.65 -9.49 -2.53
N VAL A 152 3.78 -10.15 -2.77
CA VAL A 152 4.00 -10.95 -3.97
C VAL A 152 4.49 -12.33 -3.57
N VAL A 153 3.77 -13.36 -4.01
CA VAL A 153 4.16 -14.77 -3.79
C VAL A 153 4.73 -15.32 -5.09
N SER A 154 6.01 -15.73 -5.06
CA SER A 154 6.70 -16.32 -6.21
C SER A 154 7.16 -17.74 -5.88
N TRP A 155 6.78 -18.69 -6.74
CA TRP A 155 6.91 -20.13 -6.50
C TRP A 155 8.25 -20.69 -7.00
N ASP A 156 8.97 -19.91 -7.80
CA ASP A 156 10.25 -20.30 -8.39
C ASP A 156 11.22 -19.12 -8.28
N SER A 157 12.14 -19.21 -7.32
CA SER A 157 13.21 -18.23 -7.14
C SER A 157 14.29 -18.28 -8.24
N SER A 158 14.25 -19.26 -9.15
CA SER A 158 15.26 -19.52 -10.19
C SER A 158 14.79 -19.20 -11.61
N LYS A 159 13.48 -19.28 -11.90
CA LYS A 159 12.83 -18.67 -13.08
C LYS A 159 12.38 -17.23 -12.84
N ARG A 160 12.95 -16.66 -11.79
CA ARG A 160 13.14 -15.25 -11.60
C ARG A 160 13.78 -14.64 -12.86
N TYR A 161 12.90 -14.25 -13.79
CA TYR A 161 13.00 -13.08 -14.65
C TYR A 161 13.77 -13.22 -15.97
N LYS A 162 13.04 -13.02 -17.07
CA LYS A 162 13.60 -12.55 -18.33
C LYS A 162 12.70 -11.44 -18.89
N ASP A 163 13.21 -10.22 -18.81
CA ASP A 163 13.04 -9.15 -19.79
C ASP A 163 11.65 -8.51 -19.80
N ASN A 164 11.34 -7.67 -18.79
CA ASN A 164 10.21 -6.73 -18.87
C ASN A 164 10.57 -5.39 -18.19
N ARG A 165 11.18 -4.50 -18.99
CA ARG A 165 11.82 -3.25 -18.54
C ARG A 165 10.92 -2.10 -18.10
N HIS A 166 9.60 -2.15 -18.28
CA HIS A 166 8.80 -0.93 -18.13
C HIS A 166 7.37 -1.24 -17.74
N VAL A 167 6.93 -0.98 -16.49
CA VAL A 167 5.50 -0.64 -16.24
C VAL A 167 5.29 0.27 -15.00
N SER A 168 6.19 0.36 -14.01
CA SER A 168 5.88 1.13 -12.79
C SER A 168 6.41 2.55 -12.89
N MET A 169 5.52 3.52 -13.02
CA MET A 169 5.86 4.94 -13.03
C MET A 169 6.27 5.45 -11.62
N GLY A 170 7.09 4.71 -10.88
CA GLY A 170 7.59 5.08 -9.56
C GLY A 170 6.61 4.89 -8.39
N ALA A 171 5.52 4.14 -8.58
CA ALA A 171 4.55 3.82 -7.52
C ALA A 171 5.12 2.87 -6.44
N GLU A 172 5.96 1.91 -6.84
CA GLU A 172 6.70 0.98 -6.01
C GLU A 172 7.48 1.67 -4.88
N LYS A 173 7.99 2.87 -5.16
CA LYS A 173 8.70 3.71 -4.20
C LYS A 173 7.83 4.11 -3.02
N TRP A 174 6.52 4.23 -3.20
CA TRP A 174 5.60 4.73 -2.17
C TRP A 174 4.81 3.63 -1.48
N LEU A 175 5.02 2.38 -1.87
CA LEU A 175 4.37 1.19 -1.31
C LEU A 175 5.32 0.42 -0.39
N ASP A 176 4.74 -0.35 0.52
CA ASP A 176 5.45 -1.36 1.29
C ASP A 176 5.28 -2.70 0.58
N ILE A 177 6.33 -3.14 -0.11
CA ILE A 177 6.35 -4.40 -0.86
C ILE A 177 6.94 -5.49 0.04
N GLU A 178 6.28 -6.65 0.10
CA GLU A 178 6.78 -7.85 0.79
C GLU A 178 6.78 -9.07 -0.14
N LEU A 179 7.94 -9.71 -0.29
CA LEU A 179 8.13 -10.88 -1.17
C LEU A 179 8.11 -12.18 -0.38
N TRP A 180 7.32 -13.14 -0.86
CA TRP A 180 7.09 -14.42 -0.22
C TRP A 180 7.52 -15.56 -1.13
N ASN A 181 8.13 -16.59 -0.53
CA ASN A 181 8.57 -17.77 -1.26
C ASN A 181 7.48 -18.86 -1.30
N SER A 182 6.45 -18.75 -0.47
CA SER A 182 5.29 -19.65 -0.48
C SER A 182 4.01 -18.92 -0.09
N THR A 183 2.89 -19.43 -0.60
CA THR A 183 1.54 -18.93 -0.28
C THR A 183 1.26 -19.06 1.21
N ARG A 184 1.63 -20.21 1.80
CA ARG A 184 1.49 -20.48 3.23
C ARG A 184 2.20 -19.48 4.13
N GLU A 185 3.49 -19.21 3.88
CA GLU A 185 4.26 -18.23 4.65
C GLU A 185 3.59 -16.84 4.62
N CYS A 186 3.14 -16.42 3.44
CA CYS A 186 2.44 -15.15 3.26
C CYS A 186 1.14 -15.08 4.06
N PHE A 187 0.29 -16.11 3.94
CA PHE A 187 -1.03 -16.12 4.55
C PHE A 187 -0.94 -16.24 6.07
N ASP A 188 -0.05 -17.08 6.60
CA ASP A 188 0.16 -17.22 8.04
C ASP A 188 0.60 -15.90 8.67
N ILE A 189 1.51 -15.16 8.01
CA ILE A 189 1.92 -13.84 8.48
C ILE A 189 0.75 -12.84 8.40
N LEU A 190 0.00 -12.79 7.31
CA LEU A 190 -1.14 -11.89 7.18
C LEU A 190 -2.20 -12.18 8.25
N LYS A 191 -2.52 -13.45 8.52
CA LYS A 191 -3.44 -13.83 9.59
C LYS A 191 -2.90 -13.44 10.97
N SER A 192 -1.60 -13.62 11.23
CA SER A 192 -0.96 -13.18 12.48
C SER A 192 -1.03 -11.65 12.69
N ARG A 193 -1.10 -10.88 11.59
CA ARG A 193 -1.28 -9.42 11.58
C ARG A 193 -2.75 -9.00 11.69
N GLY A 194 -3.68 -9.95 11.80
CA GLY A 194 -5.11 -9.71 11.99
C GLY A 194 -5.91 -9.49 10.70
N TYR A 195 -5.35 -9.82 9.53
CA TYR A 195 -6.11 -9.83 8.28
C TYR A 195 -6.90 -11.13 8.15
N ARG A 196 -8.11 -11.05 7.61
CA ARG A 196 -8.70 -12.19 6.90
C ARG A 196 -8.16 -12.23 5.47
N VAL A 197 -7.95 -13.41 4.93
CA VAL A 197 -7.43 -13.62 3.57
C VAL A 197 -8.60 -13.98 2.64
N ALA A 198 -8.84 -13.15 1.63
CA ALA A 198 -9.89 -13.32 0.64
C ALA A 198 -9.29 -13.63 -0.74
N THR A 199 -9.46 -14.85 -1.24
CA THR A 199 -8.93 -15.27 -2.54
C THR A 199 -9.97 -15.12 -3.64
N THR A 200 -9.57 -14.57 -4.79
CA THR A 200 -10.44 -14.52 -5.97
C THR A 200 -10.69 -15.91 -6.52
N HIS A 201 -11.95 -16.31 -6.65
CA HIS A 201 -12.34 -17.63 -7.15
C HIS A 201 -13.53 -17.52 -8.09
N LEU A 202 -13.52 -18.30 -9.17
CA LEU A 202 -14.61 -18.33 -10.16
C LEU A 202 -15.70 -19.38 -9.83
N GLY A 203 -15.51 -20.16 -8.76
CA GLY A 203 -16.49 -21.17 -8.34
C GLY A 203 -17.75 -20.56 -7.71
N LYS A 204 -18.82 -21.37 -7.66
CA LYS A 204 -20.15 -20.96 -7.18
C LYS A 204 -20.21 -20.61 -5.69
N ASP A 205 -19.23 -21.06 -4.91
CA ASP A 205 -19.17 -20.85 -3.46
C ASP A 205 -18.50 -19.53 -3.08
N ALA A 206 -18.09 -18.73 -4.07
CA ALA A 206 -17.46 -17.43 -3.85
C ALA A 206 -18.48 -16.33 -3.53
N VAL A 207 -18.22 -15.57 -2.47
CA VAL A 207 -19.03 -14.41 -2.06
C VAL A 207 -18.79 -13.26 -3.03
N SER A 208 -19.85 -12.58 -3.45
CA SER A 208 -19.72 -11.37 -4.28
C SER A 208 -18.95 -10.29 -3.53
N ILE A 209 -18.04 -9.59 -4.22
CA ILE A 209 -17.28 -8.48 -3.62
C ILE A 209 -18.19 -7.37 -3.08
N TYR A 210 -19.41 -7.24 -3.60
CA TYR A 210 -20.43 -6.28 -3.18
C TYR A 210 -21.11 -6.64 -1.85
N ASP A 211 -21.05 -7.91 -1.46
CA ASP A 211 -21.66 -8.42 -0.23
C ASP A 211 -20.63 -8.56 0.91
N MET A 212 -19.34 -8.34 0.60
CA MET A 212 -18.26 -8.36 1.59
C MET A 212 -18.29 -7.09 2.47
N ASP A 213 -17.99 -7.26 3.76
CA ASP A 213 -17.78 -6.15 4.68
C ASP A 213 -16.32 -5.67 4.62
N TRP A 214 -16.02 -4.61 3.88
CA TRP A 214 -14.66 -4.09 3.70
C TRP A 214 -14.17 -3.22 4.87
N SER A 215 -15.00 -3.05 5.91
CA SER A 215 -14.56 -2.38 7.15
C SER A 215 -13.56 -3.22 7.95
N LEU A 216 -13.58 -4.54 7.75
CA LEU A 216 -12.68 -5.49 8.40
C LEU A 216 -11.32 -5.58 7.69
N PRO A 217 -10.20 -5.74 8.43
CA PRO A 217 -8.90 -5.92 7.82
C PRO A 217 -8.87 -7.12 6.85
N THR A 218 -8.58 -6.88 5.58
CA THR A 218 -8.72 -7.87 4.49
C THR A 218 -7.50 -7.85 3.57
N ALA A 219 -6.85 -9.01 3.41
CA ALA A 219 -5.87 -9.25 2.38
C ALA A 219 -6.57 -9.83 1.15
N ILE A 220 -6.54 -9.10 0.03
CA ILE A 220 -7.16 -9.52 -1.23
C ILE A 220 -6.12 -10.25 -2.05
N VAL A 221 -6.39 -11.50 -2.40
CA VAL A 221 -5.46 -12.32 -3.18
C VAL A 221 -5.97 -12.48 -4.60
N VAL A 222 -5.16 -12.04 -5.56
CA VAL A 222 -5.39 -12.25 -6.99
C VAL A 222 -4.36 -13.24 -7.53
N GLY A 223 -4.78 -14.12 -8.43
CA GLY A 223 -4.00 -15.26 -8.89
C GLY A 223 -3.29 -15.05 -10.23
N ASN A 224 -2.59 -16.11 -10.66
CA ASN A 224 -1.85 -16.18 -11.91
C ASN A 224 -2.77 -16.02 -13.14
N GLU A 225 -2.32 -15.34 -14.20
CA GLU A 225 -3.14 -15.09 -15.39
C GLU A 225 -3.60 -16.37 -16.12
N ASN A 226 -2.80 -17.44 -16.05
CA ASN A 226 -3.07 -18.69 -16.76
C ASN A 226 -3.74 -19.75 -15.87
N ARG A 227 -3.37 -19.80 -14.58
CA ARG A 227 -3.80 -20.84 -13.65
C ARG A 227 -4.80 -20.37 -12.59
N GLY A 228 -5.02 -19.06 -12.48
CA GLY A 228 -5.79 -18.48 -11.39
C GLY A 228 -5.08 -18.64 -10.04
N ILE A 229 -5.88 -18.65 -8.97
CA ILE A 229 -5.44 -18.93 -7.60
C ILE A 229 -5.18 -20.43 -7.46
N SER A 230 -4.18 -20.80 -6.66
CA SER A 230 -3.85 -22.20 -6.38
C SER A 230 -4.83 -22.90 -5.44
N ASP A 231 -4.90 -24.23 -5.52
CA ASP A 231 -5.67 -25.03 -4.55
C ASP A 231 -5.17 -24.81 -3.11
N GLU A 232 -3.84 -24.67 -2.91
CA GLU A 232 -3.28 -24.34 -1.60
C GLU A 232 -3.78 -22.98 -1.08
N ALA A 233 -3.83 -21.95 -1.93
CA ALA A 233 -4.38 -20.65 -1.56
C ALA A 233 -5.87 -20.71 -1.24
N LEU A 234 -6.65 -21.48 -2.01
CA LEU A 234 -8.09 -21.67 -1.75
C LEU A 234 -8.34 -22.39 -0.42
N GLU A 235 -7.52 -23.38 -0.08
CA GLU A 235 -7.61 -24.12 1.19
C GLU A 235 -7.19 -23.26 2.40
N LEU A 236 -6.20 -22.38 2.23
CA LEU A 236 -5.67 -21.55 3.30
C LEU A 236 -6.45 -20.24 3.49
N SER A 237 -7.28 -19.81 2.55
CA SER A 237 -8.02 -18.56 2.65
C SER A 237 -9.18 -18.65 3.64
N ASP A 238 -9.56 -17.51 4.21
CA ASP A 238 -10.70 -17.42 5.14
C ASP A 238 -12.03 -17.30 4.38
N LEU A 239 -11.98 -16.79 3.14
CA LEU A 239 -13.12 -16.70 2.24
C LEU A 239 -12.69 -16.65 0.78
N HIS A 240 -13.61 -17.06 -0.08
CA HIS A 240 -13.50 -16.94 -1.53
C HIS A 240 -14.37 -15.79 -2.00
N CYS A 241 -13.85 -14.94 -2.88
CA CYS A 241 -14.61 -13.82 -3.43
C CYS A 241 -14.63 -13.82 -4.95
N SER A 242 -15.69 -13.28 -5.53
CA SER A 242 -15.84 -13.15 -6.98
C SER A 242 -16.31 -11.76 -7.38
N ILE A 243 -15.83 -11.30 -8.54
CA ILE A 243 -16.38 -10.13 -9.22
C ILE A 243 -17.50 -10.64 -10.15
N PRO A 244 -18.75 -10.18 -9.99
CA PRO A 244 -19.83 -10.58 -10.89
C PRO A 244 -19.50 -10.27 -12.36
N MET A 245 -19.65 -11.29 -13.21
CA MET A 245 -19.43 -11.21 -14.65
C MET A 245 -20.76 -11.29 -15.40
N ASN A 246 -21.00 -10.38 -16.34
CA ASN A 246 -22.23 -10.35 -17.16
C ASN A 246 -21.97 -10.63 -18.65
N GLY A 247 -20.73 -10.90 -19.03
CA GLY A 247 -20.31 -11.08 -20.42
C GLY A 247 -20.06 -12.54 -20.80
N MET A 248 -19.50 -12.73 -21.99
CA MET A 248 -19.12 -14.05 -22.53
C MET A 248 -17.77 -14.55 -22.02
N VAL A 249 -16.97 -13.69 -21.37
CA VAL A 249 -15.65 -14.04 -20.83
C VAL A 249 -15.78 -14.46 -19.37
N ASP A 250 -14.95 -15.42 -18.98
CA ASP A 250 -15.02 -16.02 -17.65
C ASP A 250 -14.23 -15.24 -16.58
N SER A 251 -13.33 -14.34 -16.99
CA SER A 251 -12.51 -13.56 -16.05
C SER A 251 -12.02 -12.23 -16.63
N PHE A 252 -11.62 -11.33 -15.73
CA PHE A 252 -10.86 -10.13 -16.06
C PHE A 252 -9.35 -10.44 -16.12
N ASN A 253 -8.59 -9.57 -16.79
CA ASN A 253 -7.14 -9.50 -16.59
C ASN A 253 -6.84 -9.26 -15.09
N VAL A 254 -5.78 -9.88 -14.56
CA VAL A 254 -5.47 -9.85 -13.12
C VAL A 254 -5.28 -8.43 -12.57
N SER A 255 -4.64 -7.53 -13.33
CA SER A 255 -4.43 -6.14 -12.90
C SER A 255 -5.75 -5.35 -12.87
N VAL A 256 -6.65 -5.64 -13.82
CA VAL A 256 -8.00 -5.06 -13.86
C VAL A 256 -8.85 -5.58 -12.70
N ALA A 257 -8.79 -6.89 -12.42
CA ALA A 257 -9.48 -7.49 -11.28
C ALA A 257 -8.99 -6.88 -9.97
N ALA A 258 -7.68 -6.75 -9.78
CA ALA A 258 -7.08 -6.10 -8.61
C ALA A 258 -7.57 -4.66 -8.47
N GLY A 259 -7.59 -3.88 -9.56
CA GLY A 259 -8.11 -2.51 -9.58
C GLY A 259 -9.59 -2.42 -9.16
N ILE A 260 -10.46 -3.28 -9.70
CA ILE A 260 -11.89 -3.34 -9.36
C ILE A 260 -12.08 -3.68 -7.88
N LEU A 261 -11.38 -4.72 -7.40
CA LEU A 261 -11.42 -5.17 -6.01
C LEU A 261 -11.01 -4.06 -5.04
N MET A 262 -9.84 -3.47 -5.27
CA MET A 262 -9.31 -2.41 -4.41
C MET A 262 -10.19 -1.17 -4.46
N HIS A 263 -10.65 -0.73 -5.64
CA HIS A 263 -11.50 0.45 -5.75
C HIS A 263 -12.85 0.23 -5.04
N HIS A 264 -13.45 -0.94 -5.21
CA HIS A 264 -14.69 -1.26 -4.50
C HIS A 264 -14.49 -1.30 -2.98
N ALA A 265 -13.39 -1.92 -2.51
CA ALA A 265 -13.04 -1.92 -1.10
C ALA A 265 -12.90 -0.50 -0.53
N VAL A 266 -12.24 0.42 -1.25
CA VAL A 266 -12.13 1.83 -0.87
C VAL A 266 -13.51 2.50 -0.80
N CYS A 267 -14.36 2.31 -1.81
CA CYS A 267 -15.71 2.89 -1.83
C CYS A 267 -16.58 2.39 -0.67
N ASP A 268 -16.60 1.07 -0.41
CA ASP A 268 -17.39 0.48 0.67
C ASP A 268 -16.88 0.95 2.04
N ARG A 269 -15.55 1.05 2.22
CA ARG A 269 -14.95 1.62 3.43
C ARG A 269 -15.35 3.07 3.64
N ILE A 270 -15.30 3.91 2.62
CA ILE A 270 -15.76 5.30 2.72
C ILE A 270 -17.25 5.35 3.08
N ALA A 271 -18.07 4.51 2.46
CA ALA A 271 -19.51 4.46 2.73
C ALA A 271 -19.84 4.01 4.17
N ARG A 272 -19.12 3.02 4.71
CA ARG A 272 -19.37 2.47 6.06
C ARG A 272 -18.67 3.22 7.19
N LEU A 273 -17.43 3.65 6.96
CA LEU A 273 -16.55 4.24 7.97
C LEU A 273 -16.39 5.76 7.83
N GLY A 274 -16.89 6.35 6.74
CA GLY A 274 -16.74 7.78 6.43
C GLY A 274 -15.36 8.18 5.89
N ARG A 275 -14.40 7.24 5.83
CA ARG A 275 -13.03 7.47 5.35
C ARG A 275 -12.38 6.15 4.92
N HIS A 276 -11.40 6.23 4.03
CA HIS A 276 -10.53 5.08 3.69
C HIS A 276 -9.27 5.05 4.55
N GLY A 277 -8.56 6.18 4.62
CA GLY A 277 -7.37 6.34 5.43
C GLY A 277 -7.65 6.08 6.90
N ASP A 278 -6.86 5.21 7.52
CA ASP A 278 -7.14 4.68 8.85
C ASP A 278 -5.97 4.83 9.84
N LEU A 279 -4.88 5.48 9.43
CA LEU A 279 -3.73 5.75 10.29
C LEU A 279 -4.08 6.67 11.48
N THR A 280 -3.52 6.38 12.65
CA THR A 280 -3.46 7.31 13.77
C THR A 280 -2.55 8.49 13.44
N LYS A 281 -2.52 9.52 14.29
CA LYS A 281 -1.64 10.68 14.09
C LYS A 281 -0.18 10.28 14.16
N GLU A 282 0.16 9.41 15.09
CA GLU A 282 1.50 8.91 15.32
C GLU A 282 1.99 8.07 14.13
N GLU A 283 1.17 7.12 13.66
CA GLU A 283 1.52 6.30 12.49
C GLU A 283 1.57 7.14 11.20
N SER A 284 0.71 8.14 11.06
CA SER A 284 0.77 9.09 9.94
C SER A 284 2.08 9.88 9.96
N GLN A 285 2.55 10.31 11.13
CA GLN A 285 3.84 11.00 11.26
C GLN A 285 5.01 10.08 10.87
N ILE A 286 5.00 8.83 11.32
CA ILE A 286 6.02 7.84 10.99
C ILE A 286 6.03 7.56 9.48
N LEU A 287 4.87 7.35 8.87
CA LEU A 287 4.78 7.12 7.43
C LEU A 287 5.15 8.37 6.62
N LEU A 288 4.87 9.58 7.14
CA LEU A 288 5.31 10.82 6.52
C LEU A 288 6.84 10.95 6.55
N ALA A 289 7.48 10.66 7.68
CA ALA A 289 8.94 10.62 7.78
C ALA A 289 9.54 9.61 6.81
N GLU A 290 8.92 8.44 6.68
CA GLU A 290 9.28 7.43 5.69
C GLU A 290 9.20 8.00 4.26
N PHE A 291 8.12 8.69 3.90
CA PHE A 291 7.98 9.30 2.56
C PHE A 291 9.04 10.37 2.29
N PHE A 292 9.42 11.14 3.31
CA PHE A 292 10.49 12.14 3.20
C PHE A 292 11.85 11.46 2.98
N LEU A 293 12.15 10.40 3.72
CA LEU A 293 13.38 9.62 3.55
C LEU A 293 13.44 8.92 2.18
N ARG A 294 12.30 8.45 1.66
CA ARG A 294 12.23 7.88 0.32
C ARG A 294 12.39 8.92 -0.77
N HIS A 295 12.07 10.19 -0.52
CA HIS A 295 11.98 11.22 -1.56
C HIS A 295 13.24 11.30 -2.44
N SER A 296 14.42 11.36 -1.83
CA SER A 296 15.70 11.47 -2.54
C SER A 296 16.85 10.86 -1.73
N GLY A 297 17.96 10.51 -2.39
CA GLY A 297 19.18 10.09 -1.70
C GLY A 297 19.76 11.21 -0.82
N SER A 298 19.58 12.46 -1.22
CA SER A 298 19.97 13.63 -0.41
C SER A 298 19.22 13.72 0.92
N ALA A 299 17.95 13.29 0.99
CA ALA A 299 17.17 13.29 2.22
C ALA A 299 17.79 12.40 3.31
N ILE A 300 18.31 11.24 2.93
CA ILE A 300 19.01 10.31 3.82
C ILE A 300 20.31 10.94 4.34
N SER A 301 21.10 11.53 3.46
CA SER A 301 22.34 12.23 3.82
C SER A 301 22.09 13.39 4.79
N ILE A 302 21.02 14.16 4.58
CA ILE A 302 20.61 15.25 5.48
C ILE A 302 20.25 14.70 6.86
N ALA A 303 19.50 13.61 6.94
CA ALA A 303 19.15 12.97 8.21
C ALA A 303 20.40 12.48 8.97
N HIS A 304 21.34 11.82 8.28
CA HIS A 304 22.61 11.40 8.89
C HIS A 304 23.47 12.58 9.37
N GLU A 305 23.52 13.68 8.60
CA GLU A 305 24.24 14.87 9.03
C GLU A 305 23.59 15.53 10.25
N TYR A 306 22.25 15.62 10.27
CA TYR A 306 21.49 16.13 11.41
C TYR A 306 21.78 15.32 12.68
N ALA A 307 21.77 13.99 12.59
CA ALA A 307 22.12 13.10 13.69
C ALA A 307 23.55 13.33 14.21
N ARG A 308 24.53 13.47 13.31
CA ARG A 308 25.93 13.76 13.66
C ARG A 308 26.07 15.09 14.38
N ARG A 309 25.45 16.16 13.88
CA ARG A 309 25.50 17.50 14.50
C ARG A 309 24.92 17.48 15.91
N ARG A 310 23.79 16.81 16.12
CA ARG A 310 23.18 16.68 17.46
C ARG A 310 24.05 15.89 18.44
N ARG A 311 24.70 14.82 17.99
CA ARG A 311 25.63 14.04 18.82
C ARG A 311 26.79 14.90 19.31
N THR A 312 27.36 15.74 18.44
CA THR A 312 28.46 16.65 18.78
C THR A 312 28.02 17.75 19.77
N LEU A 313 26.79 18.26 19.65
CA LEU A 313 26.25 19.26 20.58
C LEU A 313 25.98 18.67 21.99
N LEU A 314 25.68 17.37 22.07
CA LEU A 314 25.40 16.66 23.33
C LEU A 314 26.66 16.15 24.04
N GLN A 315 27.84 16.17 23.40
CA GLN A 315 29.12 15.92 24.06
C GLN A 315 29.74 17.26 24.48
N PRO A 316 29.81 17.60 25.79
CA PRO A 316 30.52 18.79 26.23
C PRO A 316 31.99 18.67 25.81
N LYS A 317 32.56 19.74 25.25
CA LYS A 317 34.00 19.84 25.07
C LYS A 317 34.66 19.69 26.45
N LEU A 318 35.39 18.61 26.66
CA LEU A 318 36.30 18.39 27.80
C LEU A 318 37.42 19.44 27.80
#